data_AF-A0A820NMV9-F1
#
_entry.id   AF-A0A820NMV9-F1
#
_cell.length_a   1.000
_cell.length_b   1.000
_cell.length_c   1.000
_cell.angle_alpha   90.00
_cell.angle_beta   90.00
_cell.angle_gamma   90.00
#
_symmetry.space_group_name_H-M   'P 1'
#
loop_
_entity.id
_entity.type
_entity.pdbx_description
1 polymer ?
#
loop_
_entity_poly.entity_id
_entity_poly.type
_entity_poly.pdbx_seq_one_letter_code
_entity_poly.pdbx_strand_id
1 'polypeptide(L)'
;RHGVSSQQCSSKYLIESDKLQYHTSDTVRITVRGSTNGDTFRGILLVAKTKTNQQIIGTWSVVGSDIKTLNCGGIDNTGITHNSPSDKLSIEALWHPPSAIIEDSIVIK
;
A
#
# COMPACT_ATOMS: atom_id res chain seq x y z
N ARG A 1 -10.68 5.48 13.59
CA ARG A 1 -11.73 6.34 12.98
C ARG A 1 -11.10 7.72 12.73
N HIS A 2 -10.98 8.19 11.50
CA HIS A 2 -10.21 9.41 11.18
C HIS A 2 -11.01 10.73 11.24
N GLY A 3 -12.17 10.77 11.92
CA GLY A 3 -12.88 12.02 12.24
C GLY A 3 -13.47 12.83 11.07
N VAL A 4 -13.20 12.43 9.82
CA VAL A 4 -13.64 13.10 8.59
C VAL A 4 -14.46 12.15 7.72
N SER A 5 -15.36 12.71 6.90
CA SER A 5 -16.09 11.94 5.88
C SER A 5 -15.14 11.37 4.83
N SER A 6 -15.51 10.23 4.25
CA SER A 6 -14.75 9.65 3.14
C SER A 6 -14.74 10.61 1.96
N GLN A 7 -13.60 10.71 1.28
CA GLN A 7 -13.47 11.53 0.08
C GLN A 7 -14.52 11.12 -0.97
N GLN A 8 -15.27 12.09 -1.48
CA GLN A 8 -16.34 11.89 -2.47
C GLN A 8 -15.88 12.19 -3.91
N CYS A 9 -14.77 12.91 -4.06
CA CYS A 9 -14.17 13.24 -5.36
C CYS A 9 -13.04 12.27 -5.73
N SER A 10 -12.56 12.32 -6.97
CA SER A 10 -11.38 11.58 -7.40
C SER A 10 -10.19 11.85 -6.48
N SER A 11 -9.44 10.80 -6.15
CA SER A 11 -8.22 10.91 -5.34
C SER A 11 -7.21 11.78 -6.07
N LYS A 12 -6.55 12.68 -5.32
CA LYS A 12 -5.38 13.44 -5.80
C LYS A 12 -4.08 12.63 -5.72
N TYR A 13 -4.19 11.36 -5.34
CA TYR A 13 -3.06 10.46 -5.17
C TYR A 13 -3.30 9.19 -5.97
N LEU A 14 -2.22 8.69 -6.55
CA LEU A 14 -2.18 7.51 -7.39
C LEU A 14 -1.43 6.40 -6.66
N ILE A 15 -1.92 5.18 -6.80
CA ILE A 15 -1.23 3.95 -6.42
C ILE A 15 -0.99 3.19 -7.71
N GLU A 16 0.26 2.95 -8.04
CA GLU A 16 0.66 2.25 -9.26
C GLU A 16 1.48 1.02 -8.90
N SER A 17 1.23 -0.08 -9.59
CA SER A 17 2.05 -1.28 -9.51
C SER A 17 2.85 -1.45 -10.79
N ASP A 18 4.07 -1.96 -10.65
CA ASP A 18 4.90 -2.36 -11.80
C ASP A 18 4.37 -3.63 -12.49
N LYS A 19 3.51 -4.39 -11.81
CA LYS A 19 2.88 -5.63 -12.30
C LYS A 19 1.37 -5.61 -12.05
N LEU A 20 0.60 -6.12 -13.02
CA LEU A 20 -0.86 -6.31 -12.91
C LEU A 20 -1.28 -7.74 -12.57
N GLN A 21 -0.35 -8.69 -12.71
CA GLN A 21 -0.49 -10.09 -12.33
C GLN A 21 0.74 -10.46 -11.50
N TYR A 22 0.56 -11.39 -10.56
CA TYR A 22 1.64 -11.81 -9.68
C TYR A 22 1.73 -13.33 -9.63
N HIS A 23 2.95 -13.81 -9.39
CA HIS A 23 3.26 -15.15 -8.96
C HIS A 23 3.63 -15.14 -7.47
N THR A 24 3.52 -16.28 -6.78
CA THR A 24 3.82 -16.38 -5.34
C THR A 24 5.28 -16.07 -4.99
N SER A 25 6.18 -16.13 -5.97
CA SER A 25 7.60 -15.77 -5.84
C SER A 25 7.92 -14.33 -6.25
N ASP A 26 6.93 -13.54 -6.67
CA ASP A 26 7.17 -12.19 -7.14
C ASP A 26 7.53 -11.24 -5.99
N THR A 27 8.26 -10.20 -6.38
CA THR A 27 8.23 -8.92 -5.68
C THR A 27 7.56 -7.92 -6.61
N VAL A 28 6.54 -7.23 -6.10
CA VAL A 28 5.76 -6.22 -6.83
C VAL A 28 6.13 -4.87 -6.26
N ARG A 29 6.62 -3.95 -7.11
CA ARG A 29 6.91 -2.58 -6.69
C ARG A 29 5.64 -1.74 -6.77
N ILE A 30 5.33 -1.08 -5.66
CA ILE A 30 4.21 -0.16 -5.54
C ILE A 30 4.74 1.25 -5.34
N THR A 31 4.28 2.17 -6.19
CA THR A 31 4.57 3.60 -6.08
C THR A 31 3.29 4.32 -5.66
N VAL A 32 3.39 5.15 -4.62
CA VAL A 32 2.30 6.05 -4.21
C VAL A 32 2.77 7.48 -4.34
N ARG A 33 2.06 8.28 -5.15
CA ARG A 33 2.46 9.65 -5.45
C ARG A 33 1.27 10.60 -5.59
N GLY A 34 1.54 11.89 -5.50
CA GLY A 34 0.60 12.94 -5.92
C GLY A 34 0.29 12.86 -7.42
N SER A 35 -0.94 13.23 -7.79
CA SER A 35 -1.38 13.32 -9.20
C SER A 35 -0.72 14.51 -9.93
N THR A 36 -0.27 15.52 -9.19
CA THR A 36 0.51 16.65 -9.70
C THR A 36 1.81 16.83 -8.91
N ASN A 37 2.78 17.55 -9.48
CA ASN A 37 4.09 17.79 -8.85
C ASN A 37 4.02 18.57 -7.52
N GLY A 38 2.90 19.21 -7.21
CA GLY A 38 2.70 19.95 -5.95
C GLY A 38 1.89 19.19 -4.90
N ASP A 39 1.28 18.06 -5.27
CA ASP A 39 0.47 17.28 -4.33
C ASP A 39 1.39 16.47 -3.42
N THR A 40 1.34 16.79 -2.12
CA THR A 40 2.12 16.12 -1.08
C THR A 40 1.21 15.43 -0.07
N PHE A 41 1.72 14.38 0.55
CA PHE A 41 1.05 13.68 1.64
C PHE A 41 2.01 13.47 2.82
N ARG A 42 1.46 13.49 4.04
CA ARG A 42 2.22 13.27 5.28
C ARG A 42 2.04 11.87 5.86
N GLY A 43 0.82 11.36 5.71
CA GLY A 43 0.39 10.07 6.23
C GLY A 43 -0.05 9.15 5.10
N ILE A 44 0.14 7.86 5.32
CA ILE A 44 -0.35 6.78 4.46
C ILE A 44 -0.65 5.56 5.33
N LEU A 45 -1.64 4.78 4.91
CA LEU A 45 -1.81 3.39 5.31
C LEU A 45 -2.01 2.61 4.02
N LEU A 46 -1.15 1.64 3.76
CA LEU A 46 -1.25 0.77 2.59
C LEU A 46 -1.35 -0.68 3.05
N VAL A 47 -2.35 -1.41 2.57
CA VAL A 47 -2.53 -2.84 2.80
C VAL A 47 -2.91 -3.55 1.51
N ALA A 48 -2.45 -4.79 1.37
CA ALA A 48 -2.92 -5.68 0.30
C ALA A 48 -3.98 -6.60 0.87
N LYS A 49 -5.11 -6.71 0.15
CA LYS A 49 -6.20 -7.57 0.57
C LYS A 49 -6.88 -8.23 -0.60
N THR A 50 -7.46 -9.39 -0.36
CA THR A 50 -8.36 -10.05 -1.30
C THR A 50 -9.57 -9.15 -1.61
N LYS A 51 -10.05 -9.20 -2.84
CA LYS A 51 -11.20 -8.39 -3.29
C LYS A 51 -12.49 -8.87 -2.63
N THR A 52 -12.65 -10.18 -2.46
CA THR A 52 -13.92 -10.79 -2.07
C THR A 52 -14.15 -10.71 -0.56
N ASN A 53 -13.25 -11.27 0.25
CA ASN A 53 -13.42 -11.34 1.71
C ASN A 53 -12.62 -10.28 2.49
N GLN A 54 -11.89 -9.39 1.80
CA GLN A 54 -11.08 -8.32 2.39
C GLN A 54 -10.01 -8.81 3.38
N GLN A 55 -9.61 -10.07 3.28
CA GLN A 55 -8.54 -10.65 4.06
C GLN A 55 -7.22 -9.99 3.69
N ILE A 56 -6.47 -9.54 4.71
CA ILE A 56 -5.13 -8.99 4.53
C ILE A 56 -4.18 -10.13 4.18
N ILE A 57 -3.36 -9.93 3.15
CA ILE A 57 -2.49 -10.96 2.60
C ILE A 57 -1.15 -10.41 2.14
N GLY A 58 -0.17 -11.31 2.03
CA GLY A 58 1.19 -10.95 1.65
C GLY A 58 1.89 -10.10 2.71
N THR A 59 3.12 -9.71 2.41
CA THR A 59 3.95 -8.92 3.32
C THR A 59 4.65 -7.80 2.56
N TRP A 60 5.13 -6.80 3.30
CA TRP A 60 5.74 -5.61 2.74
C TRP A 60 7.18 -5.45 3.21
N SER A 61 8.01 -4.93 2.30
CA SER A 61 9.31 -4.35 2.64
C SER A 61 9.33 -2.88 2.21
N VAL A 62 10.09 -2.08 2.95
CA VAL A 62 10.22 -0.65 2.71
C VAL A 62 11.35 -0.33 1.74
N VAL A 63 11.14 0.72 0.94
CA VAL A 63 12.20 1.36 0.15
C VAL A 63 12.41 2.77 0.74
N GLY A 64 13.66 3.13 1.02
CA GLY A 64 14.00 4.41 1.63
C GLY A 64 13.64 4.48 3.12
N SER A 65 13.41 5.70 3.63
CA SER A 65 13.22 5.97 5.07
C SER A 65 11.92 6.70 5.44
N ASP A 66 11.12 7.07 4.43
CA ASP A 66 9.86 7.81 4.59
C ASP A 66 8.71 6.97 5.13
N ILE A 67 8.82 5.66 4.99
CA ILE A 67 7.81 4.67 5.36
C ILE A 67 8.39 3.60 6.28
N LYS A 68 7.51 2.94 7.00
CA LYS A 68 7.80 1.77 7.84
C LYS A 68 6.70 0.73 7.67
N THR A 69 7.01 -0.52 8.02
CA THR A 69 6.00 -1.57 8.10
C THR A 69 5.10 -1.38 9.33
N LEU A 70 3.91 -1.96 9.25
CA LEU A 70 2.92 -2.02 10.31
C LEU A 70 2.37 -3.44 10.41
N ASN A 71 2.11 -3.88 11.63
CA ASN A 71 1.44 -5.15 11.89
C ASN A 71 -0.07 -4.92 11.89
N CYS A 72 -0.77 -5.58 10.96
CA CYS A 72 -2.22 -5.53 10.86
C CYS A 72 -2.80 -6.91 11.22
N GLY A 73 -3.83 -6.94 12.07
CA GLY A 73 -4.47 -8.20 12.46
C GLY A 73 -3.55 -9.19 13.19
N GLY A 74 -2.50 -8.70 13.86
CA GLY A 74 -1.53 -9.54 14.57
C GLY A 74 -0.48 -10.21 13.68
N ILE A 75 -0.44 -9.89 12.39
CA ILE A 75 0.52 -10.46 11.44
C ILE A 75 1.57 -9.41 11.08
N ASP A 76 2.84 -9.79 11.17
CA ASP A 76 3.97 -8.90 10.93
C ASP A 76 4.03 -8.39 9.49
N ASN A 77 4.40 -7.12 9.33
CA ASN A 77 4.71 -6.51 8.03
C ASN A 77 3.59 -6.62 6.97
N THR A 78 2.33 -6.63 7.39
CA THR A 78 1.16 -6.76 6.50
C THR A 78 0.58 -5.44 6.02
N GLY A 79 1.10 -4.32 6.53
CA GLY A 79 0.85 -2.99 6.00
C GLY A 79 2.09 -2.10 6.00
N ILE A 80 1.95 -0.95 5.35
CA ILE A 80 2.93 0.15 5.36
C ILE A 80 2.27 1.40 5.91
N THR A 81 3.02 2.19 6.67
CA THR A 81 2.64 3.54 7.08
C THR A 81 3.80 4.53 7.02
N HIS A 82 3.51 5.81 7.12
CA HIS A 82 4.51 6.87 7.24
C HIS A 82 5.42 6.66 8.48
N ASN A 83 6.69 7.06 8.34
CA ASN A 83 7.65 7.04 9.45
C ASN A 83 7.85 8.43 10.10
N SER A 84 7.41 9.50 9.42
CA SER A 84 7.57 10.89 9.86
C SER A 84 6.39 11.74 9.36
N PRO A 85 6.12 12.90 10.00
CA PRO A 85 5.10 13.83 9.54
C PRO A 85 5.58 14.75 8.39
N SER A 86 6.76 14.53 7.83
CA SER A 86 7.28 15.34 6.71
C SER A 86 6.43 15.14 5.45
N ASP A 87 6.35 16.20 4.64
CA ASP A 87 5.69 16.16 3.34
C ASP A 87 6.45 15.24 2.38
N LYS A 88 5.71 14.36 1.70
CA LYS A 88 6.23 13.39 0.73
C LYS A 88 5.53 13.63 -0.61
N LEU A 89 6.31 13.65 -1.68
CA LEU A 89 5.79 13.73 -3.05
C LEU A 89 5.47 12.32 -3.60
N SER A 90 6.31 11.36 -3.26
CA SER A 90 6.22 9.97 -3.69
C SER A 90 6.86 9.06 -2.64
N ILE A 91 6.34 7.84 -2.52
CA ILE A 91 6.99 6.75 -1.80
C ILE A 91 7.00 5.51 -2.68
N GLU A 92 7.94 4.61 -2.41
CA GLU A 92 7.99 3.28 -3.01
C GLU A 92 7.97 2.22 -1.92
N ALA A 93 7.26 1.13 -2.17
CA ALA A 93 7.22 -0.04 -1.31
C ALA A 93 7.27 -1.32 -2.15
N LEU A 94 7.73 -2.41 -1.54
CA LEU A 94 7.76 -3.72 -2.16
C LEU A 94 6.72 -4.62 -1.49
N TRP A 95 5.77 -5.11 -2.29
CA TRP A 95 4.81 -6.12 -1.85
C TRP A 95 5.25 -7.51 -2.28
N HIS A 96 5.20 -8.44 -1.34
CA HIS A 96 5.48 -9.86 -1.54
C HIS A 96 4.16 -10.61 -1.43
N PRO A 97 3.70 -11.24 -2.52
CA PRO A 97 2.50 -12.06 -2.48
C PRO A 97 2.60 -13.20 -1.47
N PRO A 98 1.46 -13.74 -1.00
CA PRO A 98 1.46 -14.91 -0.14
C PRO A 98 2.08 -16.12 -0.87
N SER A 99 2.67 -17.05 -0.11
CA SER A 99 3.27 -18.26 -0.65
C SER A 99 2.24 -19.23 -1.25
N ALA A 100 0.98 -19.16 -0.81
CA ALA A 100 -0.13 -19.93 -1.34
C ALA A 100 -0.81 -19.19 -2.50
N ILE A 101 -1.20 -19.93 -3.53
CA ILE A 101 -2.02 -19.40 -4.63
C ILE A 101 -3.39 -19.02 -4.06
N ILE A 102 -3.80 -17.79 -4.32
CA ILE A 102 -5.12 -17.28 -3.99
C ILE A 102 -5.86 -17.03 -5.30
N GLU A 103 -6.94 -17.76 -5.53
CA GLU A 103 -7.84 -17.57 -6.68
C GLU A 103 -8.78 -16.37 -6.45
N ASP A 104 -8.21 -15.22 -6.10
CA ASP A 104 -8.93 -13.96 -5.94
C ASP A 104 -8.08 -12.79 -6.47
N SER A 105 -8.75 -11.74 -6.91
CA SER A 105 -8.09 -10.48 -7.23
C SER A 105 -7.59 -9.82 -5.96
N ILE A 106 -6.39 -9.23 -6.03
CA ILE A 106 -5.81 -8.50 -4.91
C ILE A 106 -6.01 -7.01 -5.14
N VAL A 107 -6.41 -6.32 -4.08
CA VAL A 107 -6.61 -4.87 -4.05
C VAL A 107 -5.60 -4.29 -3.07
N ILE A 108 -4.82 -3.33 -3.56
CA ILE A 108 -3.88 -2.53 -2.76
C ILE A 108 -4.52 -1.16 -2.52
N LYS A 109 -4.62 -0.73 -1.27
CA LYS A 109 -5.26 0.53 -0.89
C LYS A 109 -4.86 1.03 0.49
#